data_AF-A0A7T5RFN1-F1
#
_entry.id   AF-A0A7T5RFN1-F1
#
_cell.length_a   1.000
_cell.length_b   1.000
_cell.length_c   1.000
_cell.angle_alpha   90.00
_cell.angle_beta   90.00
_cell.angle_gamma   90.00
#
_symmetry.space_group_name_H-M   'P 1'
#
loop_
_entity.id
_entity.type
_entity.pdbx_description
1 polymer ?
#
loop_
_entity_poly.entity_id
_entity_poly.type
_entity_poly.pdbx_seq_one_letter_code
_entity_poly.pdbx_strand_id
1 'polypeptide(L)'
;MEVIVVITVASLVVGALTFATISSLRNAQFSKNQTQSTKLAQAGLEAVRNIRSKDGTVTFTYAGGTTAKFSDLWAIPGGMNSSCSPCYFKLDHNNLTLTGVTAVTFETLPGNLERQVQIWDKASSASVEKTISVIVRWSDFAGTHQSQLTSILRKI
;
A
#
# COMPACT_ATOMS: atom_id res chain seq x y z
N MET A 1 57.59 13.38 -4.11
CA MET A 1 56.60 13.18 -5.20
C MET A 1 55.90 11.84 -5.08
N GLU A 2 56.63 10.74 -4.88
CA GLU A 2 56.06 9.38 -4.74
C GLU A 2 54.96 9.25 -3.68
N VAL A 3 55.18 9.78 -2.47
CA VAL A 3 54.17 9.73 -1.39
C VAL A 3 52.87 10.48 -1.75
N ILE A 4 52.97 11.60 -2.48
CA ILE A 4 51.79 12.39 -2.89
C ILE A 4 50.99 11.63 -3.95
N VAL A 5 51.67 10.98 -4.89
CA VAL A 5 51.02 10.14 -5.92
C VAL A 5 50.30 8.98 -5.25
N VAL A 6 50.95 8.30 -4.30
CA VAL A 6 50.35 7.17 -3.56
C VAL A 6 49.11 7.60 -2.78
N ILE A 7 49.17 8.72 -2.05
CA ILE A 7 48.02 9.24 -1.29
C ILE A 7 46.88 9.62 -2.24
N THR A 8 47.19 10.26 -3.37
CA THR A 8 46.19 10.68 -4.35
C THR A 8 45.48 9.46 -4.95
N VAL A 9 46.22 8.45 -5.39
CA VAL A 9 45.66 7.21 -5.93
C VAL A 9 44.85 6.47 -4.87
N ALA A 10 45.37 6.35 -3.64
CA ALA A 10 44.66 5.71 -2.54
C ALA A 10 43.32 6.39 -2.24
N SER A 11 43.30 7.73 -2.20
CA SER A 11 42.07 8.49 -1.97
C SER A 11 41.04 8.31 -3.09
N LEU A 12 41.49 8.21 -4.35
CA LEU A 12 40.64 7.98 -5.50
C LEU A 12 40.02 6.58 -5.45
N VAL A 13 40.81 5.56 -5.12
CA VAL A 13 40.34 4.17 -5.00
C VAL A 13 39.33 4.04 -3.87
N VAL A 14 39.61 4.59 -2.69
CA VAL A 14 38.67 4.55 -1.56
C VAL A 14 37.39 5.31 -1.89
N GLY A 15 37.50 6.48 -2.52
CA GLY A 15 36.35 7.24 -3.02
C GLY A 15 35.49 6.40 -3.95
N ALA A 16 36.07 5.82 -5.00
CA ALA A 16 35.35 4.98 -5.96
C ALA A 16 34.64 3.79 -5.29
N LEU A 17 35.31 3.11 -4.34
CA LEU A 17 34.74 1.99 -3.60
C LEU A 17 33.56 2.42 -2.72
N THR A 18 33.68 3.54 -2.01
CA THR A 18 32.58 4.06 -1.16
C THR A 18 31.36 4.46 -1.98
N PHE A 19 31.54 5.10 -3.13
CA PHE A 19 30.41 5.41 -4.03
C PHE A 19 29.75 4.14 -4.58
N ALA A 20 30.55 3.16 -5.00
CA ALA A 20 30.03 1.89 -5.49
C ALA A 20 29.24 1.12 -4.41
N THR A 21 29.74 1.09 -3.17
CA THR A 21 29.04 0.40 -2.07
C THR A 21 27.75 1.11 -1.69
N ILE A 22 27.73 2.44 -1.61
CA ILE A 22 26.50 3.22 -1.35
C ILE A 22 25.46 2.97 -2.44
N SER A 23 25.86 2.99 -3.71
CA SER A 23 24.97 2.71 -4.84
C SER A 23 24.39 1.29 -4.78
N SER A 24 25.24 0.30 -4.51
CA SER A 24 24.82 -1.10 -4.34
C SER A 24 23.83 -1.29 -3.20
N LEU A 25 24.09 -0.66 -2.04
CA LEU A 25 23.22 -0.71 -0.87
C LEU A 25 21.84 -0.10 -1.16
N ARG A 26 21.80 1.05 -1.86
CA ARG A 26 20.54 1.70 -2.25
C ARG A 26 19.69 0.79 -3.14
N ASN A 27 20.31 0.17 -4.14
CA ASN A 27 19.61 -0.74 -5.05
C ASN A 27 19.11 -1.99 -4.33
N ALA A 28 19.93 -2.55 -3.43
CA ALA A 28 19.55 -3.71 -2.63
C ALA A 28 18.38 -3.39 -1.68
N GLN A 29 18.43 -2.24 -1.00
CA GLN A 29 17.36 -1.78 -0.12
C GLN A 29 16.05 -1.52 -0.88
N PHE A 30 16.13 -0.83 -2.02
CA PHE A 30 14.97 -0.59 -2.87
C PHE A 30 14.32 -1.91 -3.32
N SER A 31 15.12 -2.83 -3.86
CA SER A 31 14.63 -4.14 -4.31
C SER A 31 14.00 -4.97 -3.18
N LYS A 32 14.60 -4.94 -1.99
CA LYS A 32 14.06 -5.59 -0.79
C LYS A 32 12.71 -4.99 -0.39
N ASN A 33 12.62 -3.66 -0.31
CA ASN A 33 11.40 -2.96 0.07
C ASN A 33 10.29 -3.13 -0.98
N GLN A 34 10.62 -3.10 -2.27
CA GLN A 34 9.70 -3.40 -3.38
C GLN A 34 9.14 -4.82 -3.27
N THR A 35 10.00 -5.81 -2.98
CA THR A 35 9.57 -7.20 -2.83
C THR A 35 8.68 -7.38 -1.61
N GLN A 36 9.05 -6.79 -0.47
CA GLN A 36 8.27 -6.88 0.77
C GLN A 36 6.93 -6.16 0.65
N SER A 37 6.90 -4.96 0.09
CA SER A 37 5.69 -4.17 -0.13
C SER A 37 4.70 -4.91 -1.02
N THR A 38 5.17 -5.56 -2.08
CA THR A 38 4.34 -6.39 -2.97
C THR A 38 3.73 -7.59 -2.24
N LYS A 39 4.51 -8.30 -1.41
CA LYS A 39 3.99 -9.40 -0.57
C LYS A 39 2.93 -8.92 0.41
N LEU A 40 3.13 -7.74 1.01
CA LEU A 40 2.16 -7.14 1.94
C LEU A 40 0.90 -6.65 1.24
N ALA A 41 1.02 -6.17 -0.01
CA ALA A 41 -0.12 -5.81 -0.85
C ALA A 41 -0.95 -7.05 -1.22
N GLN A 42 -0.28 -8.16 -1.59
CA GLN A 42 -0.92 -9.46 -1.81
C GLN A 42 -1.64 -9.96 -0.54
N ALA A 43 -0.96 -9.95 0.60
CA ALA A 43 -1.55 -10.35 1.88
C ALA A 43 -2.75 -9.46 2.28
N GLY A 44 -2.66 -8.15 2.04
CA GLY A 44 -3.76 -7.22 2.26
C GLY A 44 -4.96 -7.53 1.35
N LEU A 45 -4.71 -7.87 0.08
CA LEU A 45 -5.78 -8.22 -0.84
C LEU A 45 -6.49 -9.53 -0.43
N GLU A 46 -5.71 -10.53 -0.01
CA GLU A 46 -6.29 -11.77 0.55
C GLU A 46 -7.09 -11.53 1.82
N ALA A 47 -6.63 -10.62 2.69
CA ALA A 47 -7.38 -10.23 3.87
C ALA A 47 -8.71 -9.56 3.50
N VAL A 48 -8.74 -8.67 2.49
CA VAL A 48 -10.00 -8.08 1.99
C VAL A 48 -10.91 -9.16 1.38
N ARG A 49 -10.37 -10.13 0.65
CA ARG A 49 -11.13 -11.27 0.13
C ARG A 49 -11.75 -12.11 1.25
N ASN A 50 -10.99 -12.34 2.32
CA ASN A 50 -11.46 -13.05 3.52
C ASN A 50 -12.55 -12.26 4.25
N ILE A 51 -12.38 -10.94 4.41
CA ILE A 51 -13.42 -10.04 4.96
C ILE A 51 -14.69 -10.13 4.12
N ARG A 52 -14.60 -10.02 2.80
CA ARG A 52 -15.76 -10.22 1.91
C ARG A 52 -16.40 -11.60 2.15
N SER A 53 -15.61 -12.66 2.16
CA SER A 53 -16.12 -14.03 2.25
C SER A 53 -16.80 -14.32 3.58
N LYS A 54 -16.38 -13.68 4.67
CA LYS A 54 -16.95 -13.84 6.01
C LYS A 54 -17.97 -12.75 6.36
N ASP A 55 -18.30 -11.91 5.39
CA ASP A 55 -19.14 -10.74 5.56
C ASP A 55 -18.72 -9.88 6.78
N GLY A 56 -17.43 -9.54 6.78
CA GLY A 56 -16.82 -8.73 7.81
C GLY A 56 -17.36 -7.29 7.84
N THR A 57 -16.84 -6.52 8.79
CA THR A 57 -17.39 -5.21 9.11
C THR A 57 -16.68 -4.11 8.33
N VAL A 58 -17.43 -3.16 7.76
CA VAL A 58 -16.91 -1.99 7.06
C VAL A 58 -17.44 -0.74 7.74
N THR A 59 -16.54 0.11 8.23
CA THR A 59 -16.90 1.39 8.87
C THR A 59 -16.56 2.53 7.92
N PHE A 60 -17.49 3.48 7.74
CA PHE A 60 -17.33 4.60 6.82
C PHE A 60 -17.17 5.92 7.58
N THR A 61 -16.00 6.55 7.48
CA THR A 61 -15.74 7.84 8.14
C THR A 61 -16.61 8.97 7.60
N TYR A 62 -16.82 8.99 6.28
CA TYR A 62 -17.56 10.02 5.56
C TYR A 62 -19.08 9.91 5.77
N ALA A 63 -19.57 8.80 6.32
CA ALA A 63 -20.96 8.60 6.72
C ALA A 63 -21.13 8.75 8.25
N GLY A 64 -20.33 9.61 8.89
CA GLY A 64 -20.42 9.85 10.34
C GLY A 64 -19.99 8.64 11.21
N GLY A 65 -19.16 7.74 10.66
CA GLY A 65 -18.76 6.51 11.36
C GLY A 65 -19.78 5.37 11.25
N THR A 66 -20.67 5.41 10.26
CA THR A 66 -21.64 4.33 10.02
C THR A 66 -20.92 3.03 9.74
N THR A 67 -21.37 1.97 10.41
CA THR A 67 -20.83 0.62 10.29
C THR A 67 -21.82 -0.25 9.51
N ALA A 68 -21.32 -0.97 8.52
CA ALA A 68 -22.09 -1.87 7.67
C ALA A 68 -21.36 -3.22 7.51
N LYS A 69 -22.03 -4.17 6.87
CA LYS A 69 -21.41 -5.42 6.42
C LYS A 69 -20.76 -5.24 5.06
N PHE A 70 -19.81 -6.12 4.74
CA PHE A 70 -19.16 -6.06 3.42
C PHE A 70 -20.16 -6.32 2.29
N SER A 71 -21.17 -7.17 2.53
CA SER A 71 -22.28 -7.44 1.61
C SER A 71 -23.14 -6.22 1.32
N ASP A 72 -23.25 -5.28 2.27
CA ASP A 72 -24.00 -4.03 2.08
C ASP A 72 -23.32 -3.12 1.05
N LEU A 73 -22.01 -3.30 0.78
CA LEU A 73 -21.29 -2.54 -0.24
C LEU A 73 -21.94 -2.67 -1.64
N TRP A 74 -22.54 -3.82 -1.94
CA TRP A 74 -23.23 -4.06 -3.21
C TRP A 74 -24.50 -3.25 -3.38
N ALA A 75 -25.11 -2.79 -2.28
CA ALA A 75 -26.31 -1.96 -2.31
C ALA A 75 -26.00 -0.48 -2.45
N ILE A 76 -24.72 -0.07 -2.39
CA ILE A 76 -24.29 1.32 -2.54
C ILE A 76 -24.00 1.57 -4.03
N PRO A 77 -24.88 2.26 -4.77
CA PRO A 77 -24.65 2.58 -6.18
C PRO A 77 -23.61 3.69 -6.34
N GLY A 78 -22.96 3.76 -7.50
CA GLY A 78 -22.31 4.99 -7.95
C GLY A 78 -21.03 5.37 -7.20
N GLY A 79 -20.01 4.51 -7.23
CA GLY A 79 -18.68 4.81 -6.74
C GLY A 79 -18.69 5.14 -5.26
N MET A 80 -19.26 4.27 -4.43
CA MET A 80 -19.30 4.43 -2.97
C MET A 80 -19.74 5.82 -2.45
N ASN A 81 -20.86 6.34 -2.95
CA ASN A 81 -21.37 7.68 -2.67
C ASN A 81 -20.44 8.82 -3.13
N SER A 82 -21.02 9.96 -3.49
CA SER A 82 -20.26 11.13 -3.97
C SER A 82 -19.26 11.70 -2.93
N SER A 83 -19.27 11.21 -1.69
CA SER A 83 -18.41 11.66 -0.60
C SER A 83 -17.11 10.84 -0.49
N CYS A 84 -16.99 9.68 -1.14
CA CYS A 84 -15.68 9.08 -1.38
C CYS A 84 -15.64 8.24 -2.66
N SER A 85 -14.81 8.67 -3.61
CA SER A 85 -14.50 7.88 -4.79
C SER A 85 -13.07 8.25 -5.21
N PRO A 86 -12.05 7.42 -4.89
CA PRO A 86 -12.11 6.16 -4.14
C PRO A 86 -12.31 6.34 -2.62
N CYS A 87 -12.80 5.31 -1.93
CA CYS A 87 -12.85 5.27 -0.47
C CYS A 87 -11.64 4.56 0.10
N TYR A 88 -11.07 5.14 1.14
CA TYR A 88 -9.84 4.68 1.77
C TYR A 88 -10.15 3.98 3.09
N PHE A 89 -9.46 2.88 3.34
CA PHE A 89 -9.64 2.05 4.52
C PHE A 89 -8.30 1.60 5.10
N LYS A 90 -8.26 1.52 6.43
CA LYS A 90 -7.30 0.70 7.18
C LYS A 90 -7.84 -0.71 7.31
N LEU A 91 -6.94 -1.69 7.19
CA LEU A 91 -7.26 -3.10 7.30
C LEU A 91 -6.91 -3.61 8.69
N ASP A 92 -7.89 -4.18 9.40
CA ASP A 92 -7.63 -5.00 10.58
C ASP A 92 -7.94 -6.46 10.23
N HIS A 93 -6.87 -7.22 9.96
CA HIS A 93 -6.98 -8.61 9.56
C HIS A 93 -7.43 -9.54 10.68
N ASN A 94 -7.24 -9.17 11.96
CA ASN A 94 -7.59 -10.01 13.10
C ASN A 94 -9.09 -9.93 13.38
N ASN A 95 -9.64 -8.72 13.30
CA ASN A 95 -11.05 -8.48 13.58
C ASN A 95 -11.95 -8.51 12.33
N LEU A 96 -11.38 -8.80 11.16
CA LEU A 96 -12.08 -8.80 9.87
C LEU A 96 -12.79 -7.47 9.60
N THR A 97 -12.12 -6.36 9.88
CA THR A 97 -12.70 -5.03 9.72
C THR A 97 -11.94 -4.16 8.73
N LEU A 98 -12.70 -3.35 7.99
CA LEU A 98 -12.20 -2.23 7.22
C LEU A 98 -12.67 -0.94 7.89
N THR A 99 -11.73 -0.15 8.37
CA THR A 99 -12.05 1.14 9.01
C THR A 99 -11.76 2.25 8.01
N GLY A 100 -12.79 3.01 7.65
CA GLY A 100 -12.67 4.16 6.76
C GLY A 100 -11.62 5.14 7.28
N VAL A 101 -10.89 5.73 6.36
CA VAL A 101 -9.89 6.77 6.62
C VAL A 101 -9.82 7.76 5.45
N THR A 102 -8.91 8.72 5.54
CA THR A 102 -8.65 9.68 4.46
C THR A 102 -7.54 9.19 3.52
N ALA A 103 -7.39 9.83 2.36
CA ALA A 103 -6.36 9.52 1.36
C ALA A 103 -4.92 9.51 1.91
N VAL A 104 -4.64 10.32 2.94
CA VAL A 104 -3.29 10.46 3.52
C VAL A 104 -3.03 9.54 4.71
N THR A 105 -4.04 8.83 5.18
CA THR A 105 -3.93 7.98 6.36
C THR A 105 -3.67 6.53 5.96
N PHE A 106 -2.56 5.99 6.43
CA PHE A 106 -2.15 4.61 6.19
C PHE A 106 -2.06 3.87 7.53
N GLU A 107 -2.15 2.55 7.51
CA GLU A 107 -1.74 1.71 8.63
C GLU A 107 -0.22 1.52 8.60
N THR A 108 0.41 1.54 9.77
CA THR A 108 1.86 1.31 9.88
C THR A 108 2.13 -0.19 9.95
N LEU A 109 3.07 -0.65 9.12
CA LEU A 109 3.54 -2.02 9.06
C LEU A 109 5.02 -2.11 9.48
N PRO A 110 5.52 -3.32 9.84
CA PRO A 110 6.92 -3.51 10.19
C PRO A 110 7.87 -3.04 9.07
N GLY A 111 8.95 -2.37 9.45
CA GLY A 111 9.99 -1.93 8.51
C GLY A 111 9.69 -0.60 7.79
N ASN A 112 8.99 0.34 8.45
CA ASN A 112 8.62 1.65 7.89
C ASN A 112 7.80 1.55 6.60
N LEU A 113 7.05 0.47 6.46
CA LEU A 113 6.09 0.27 5.40
C LEU A 113 4.73 0.75 5.90
N GLU A 114 3.93 1.27 4.99
CA GLU A 114 2.59 1.77 5.31
C GLU A 114 1.60 1.23 4.30
N ARG A 115 0.44 0.76 4.74
CA ARG A 115 -0.58 0.15 3.85
C ARG A 115 -1.90 0.90 3.91
N GLN A 116 -2.61 0.89 2.79
CA GLN A 116 -3.97 1.42 2.69
C GLN A 116 -4.74 0.59 1.68
N VAL A 117 -6.02 0.35 1.97
CA VAL A 117 -6.95 -0.29 1.06
C VAL A 117 -7.82 0.78 0.44
N GLN A 118 -8.00 0.73 -0.86
CA GLN A 118 -8.90 1.56 -1.62
C GLN A 118 -9.98 0.69 -2.23
N ILE A 119 -11.23 1.14 -2.10
CA ILE A 119 -12.38 0.51 -2.74
C ILE A 119 -13.07 1.56 -3.59
N TRP A 120 -13.42 1.19 -4.81
CA TRP A 120 -14.24 2.01 -5.70
C TRP A 120 -14.98 1.13 -6.69
N ASP A 121 -15.92 1.70 -7.41
CA ASP A 121 -16.66 1.00 -8.46
C ASP A 121 -17.01 1.97 -9.60
N LYS A 122 -17.57 1.41 -10.68
CA LYS A 122 -18.21 2.21 -11.72
C LYS A 122 -19.70 2.23 -11.44
N ALA A 123 -20.34 3.38 -11.65
CA ALA A 123 -21.78 3.53 -11.38
C ALA A 123 -22.65 2.49 -12.09
N SER A 124 -22.27 2.08 -13.29
CA SER A 124 -22.97 1.06 -14.08
C SER A 124 -22.80 -0.38 -13.57
N SER A 125 -21.83 -0.66 -12.70
CA SER A 125 -21.51 -2.01 -12.21
C SER A 125 -21.39 -2.10 -10.68
N ALA A 126 -21.76 -1.04 -9.96
CA ALA A 126 -21.64 -0.92 -8.51
C ALA A 126 -22.32 -2.05 -7.71
N SER A 127 -23.38 -2.64 -8.24
CA SER A 127 -24.10 -3.75 -7.60
C SER A 127 -23.53 -5.14 -7.88
N VAL A 128 -22.55 -5.24 -8.79
CA VAL A 128 -22.02 -6.51 -9.30
C VAL A 128 -20.53 -6.66 -9.04
N GLU A 129 -19.77 -5.57 -9.10
CA GLU A 129 -18.33 -5.58 -8.92
C GLU A 129 -17.82 -4.36 -8.14
N LYS A 130 -16.79 -4.58 -7.31
CA LYS A 130 -16.00 -3.54 -6.65
C LYS A 130 -14.55 -3.72 -7.03
N THR A 131 -13.88 -2.63 -7.39
CA THR A 131 -12.43 -2.60 -7.59
C THR A 131 -11.77 -2.35 -6.24
N ILE A 132 -10.85 -3.23 -5.87
CA ILE A 132 -10.06 -3.14 -4.66
C ILE A 132 -8.63 -2.89 -5.07
N SER A 133 -7.99 -1.91 -4.44
CA SER A 133 -6.55 -1.72 -4.56
C SER A 133 -5.90 -1.64 -3.20
N VAL A 134 -4.82 -2.36 -3.04
CA VAL A 134 -4.00 -2.33 -1.83
C VAL A 134 -2.70 -1.67 -2.18
N ILE A 135 -2.45 -0.53 -1.54
CA ILE A 135 -1.24 0.28 -1.72
C ILE A 135 -0.37 0.07 -0.51
N VAL A 136 0.90 -0.23 -0.73
CA VAL A 136 1.93 -0.27 0.30
C VAL A 136 3.04 0.68 -0.10
N ARG A 137 3.33 1.68 0.75
CA ARG A 137 4.36 2.69 0.51
C ARG A 137 5.49 2.60 1.53
N TRP A 138 6.66 3.08 1.13
CA TRP A 138 7.81 3.32 2.00
C TRP A 138 8.52 4.59 1.54
N SER A 139 9.35 5.16 2.41
CA SER A 139 10.21 6.28 2.04
C SER A 139 11.67 5.94 2.30
N ASP A 140 12.53 6.34 1.38
CA ASP A 140 13.98 6.27 1.49
C ASP A 140 14.63 7.59 1.03
N PHE A 141 15.95 7.62 0.88
CA PHE A 141 16.69 8.83 0.47
C PHE A 141 16.35 9.32 -0.94
N ALA A 142 15.76 8.48 -1.80
CA ALA A 142 15.33 8.86 -3.14
C ALA A 142 13.88 9.39 -3.18
N GLY A 143 13.13 9.25 -2.08
CA GLY A 143 11.77 9.74 -1.92
C GLY A 143 10.79 8.66 -1.45
N THR A 144 9.51 8.91 -1.69
CA THR A 144 8.43 7.98 -1.37
C THR A 144 8.14 7.10 -2.58
N HIS A 145 8.09 5.79 -2.34
CA HIS A 145 7.78 4.77 -3.33
C HIS A 145 6.55 3.99 -2.91
N GLN A 146 5.90 3.33 -3.87
CA GLN A 146 4.74 2.49 -3.59
C GLN A 146 4.69 1.26 -4.48
N SER A 147 4.14 0.19 -3.92
CA SER A 147 3.65 -0.98 -4.65
C SER A 147 2.14 -1.03 -4.51
N GLN A 148 1.45 -1.27 -5.63
CA GLN A 148 0.00 -1.26 -5.71
C GLN A 148 -0.47 -2.54 -6.38
N LEU A 149 -1.39 -3.25 -5.71
CA LEU A 149 -2.04 -4.42 -6.28
C LEU A 149 -3.54 -4.18 -6.37
N THR A 150 -4.09 -4.35 -7.57
CA THR A 150 -5.51 -4.11 -7.84
C THR A 150 -6.20 -5.40 -8.26
N SER A 151 -7.42 -5.63 -7.76
CA SER A 151 -8.25 -6.77 -8.13
C SER A 151 -9.72 -6.39 -8.12
N ILE A 152 -10.52 -7.08 -8.92
CA ILE A 152 -11.96 -6.90 -8.98
C ILE A 152 -12.60 -7.98 -8.13
N LEU A 153 -13.37 -7.58 -7.12
CA LEU A 153 -14.24 -8.47 -6.37
C LEU A 153 -15.63 -8.40 -6.98
N ARG A 154 -16.21 -9.58 -7.23
CA ARG A 154 -17.60 -9.71 -7.67
C ARG A 154 -18.49 -10.10 -6.49
N LYS A 155 -19.77 -9.74 -6.60
CA LYS A 155 -20.84 -10.26 -5.76
C LYS A 155 -20.91 -11.78 -5.94
N ILE A 156 -21.03 -12.50 -4.84
CA ILE A 156 -21.19 -13.97 -4.79
C ILE A 156 -22.68 -14.26 -4.59
#